data_AF-A0AB34LIS4-F1
#
_entry.id   AF-A0AB34LIS4-F1
#
_cell.length_a   1.000
_cell.length_b   1.000
_cell.length_c   1.000
_cell.angle_alpha   90.00
_cell.angle_beta   90.00
_cell.angle_gamma   90.00
#
_symmetry.space_group_name_H-M   'P 1'
#
loop_
_entity.id
_entity.type
_entity.pdbx_description
1 polymer ?
#
loop_
_entity_poly.entity_id
_entity_poly.type
_entity_poly.pdbx_seq_one_letter_code
_entity_poly.pdbx_strand_id
1 'polypeptide(L)'
;MKTIYLSLYKFDELSKEAQQKVIEKERWNIMEQCMDCYGSDYKGSLERFDTLMGTEAYEYRVDYCGYNFNYKINNMVIYVNPINSNKDIYPEDLCGKLLFRYINNNIMPHITKGKYYSTGKYIDGKYNYKCRHSRVMLEYKDNCPLTGACYDFYLLKPIIDYYDTWCTYPENFSLEDLIEQCYDSFFKTWHEEYEYWADDEDAIREELHHNQYEDRLYYENGDVYVGPLNEIA
;
A
#
# COMPACT_ATOMS: atom_id res chain seq x y z
N MET A 1 -49.29 -27.84 -9.86
CA MET A 1 -47.95 -27.22 -9.78
C MET A 1 -47.95 -26.04 -10.74
N LYS A 2 -47.69 -24.81 -10.29
CA LYS A 2 -47.62 -23.63 -11.16
C LYS A 2 -46.16 -23.38 -11.51
N THR A 3 -45.84 -23.32 -12.79
CA THR A 3 -44.51 -22.94 -13.29
C THR A 3 -44.46 -21.42 -13.42
N ILE A 4 -43.45 -20.79 -12.83
CA ILE A 4 -43.18 -19.35 -12.95
C ILE A 4 -41.86 -19.24 -13.73
N TYR A 5 -41.84 -18.40 -14.76
CA TYR A 5 -40.63 -18.06 -15.51
C TYR A 5 -40.07 -16.75 -14.95
N LEU A 6 -38.79 -16.75 -14.61
CA LEU A 6 -38.07 -15.57 -14.13
C LEU A 6 -37.08 -15.12 -15.20
N SER A 7 -37.10 -13.83 -15.54
CA SER A 7 -36.06 -13.20 -16.37
C SER A 7 -35.03 -12.60 -15.45
N LEU A 8 -33.77 -13.02 -15.63
CA LEU A 8 -32.62 -12.57 -14.86
C LEU A 8 -31.58 -12.00 -15.81
N TYR A 9 -30.85 -11.00 -15.34
CA TYR A 9 -29.93 -10.20 -16.14
C TYR A 9 -28.57 -10.12 -15.43
N LYS A 10 -27.49 -10.11 -16.21
CA LYS A 10 -26.19 -9.64 -15.74
C LYS A 10 -26.20 -8.11 -15.58
N PHE A 11 -25.24 -7.58 -14.84
CA PHE A 11 -25.14 -6.13 -14.61
C PHE A 11 -25.17 -5.30 -15.90
N ASP A 12 -24.40 -5.69 -16.93
CA ASP A 12 -24.34 -4.95 -18.19
C ASP A 12 -25.60 -5.05 -19.05
N GLU A 13 -26.48 -6.01 -18.77
CA GLU A 13 -27.73 -6.22 -19.48
C GLU A 13 -28.87 -5.36 -18.90
N LEU A 14 -28.67 -4.74 -17.74
CA LEU A 14 -29.63 -3.85 -17.10
C LEU A 14 -29.74 -2.50 -17.82
N SER A 15 -30.86 -1.79 -17.61
CA SER A 15 -30.98 -0.40 -18.04
C SER A 15 -30.00 0.49 -17.27
N LYS A 16 -29.64 1.66 -17.82
CA LYS A 16 -28.72 2.60 -17.14
C LYS A 16 -29.23 3.03 -15.77
N GLU A 17 -30.54 3.21 -15.64
CA GLU A 17 -31.19 3.57 -14.37
C GLU A 17 -31.07 2.43 -13.34
N ALA A 18 -31.25 1.18 -13.78
CA ALA A 18 -31.10 0.01 -12.93
C ALA A 18 -29.63 -0.22 -12.54
N GLN A 19 -28.67 0.00 -13.45
CA GLN A 19 -27.24 -0.05 -13.16
C GLN A 19 -26.85 0.97 -12.09
N GLN A 20 -27.28 2.24 -12.23
CA GLN A 20 -26.98 3.26 -11.22
C GLN A 20 -27.54 2.87 -9.85
N LYS A 21 -28.77 2.34 -9.81
CA LYS A 21 -29.38 1.89 -8.56
C LYS A 21 -28.59 0.75 -7.91
N VAL A 22 -27.98 -0.15 -8.70
CA VAL A 22 -27.10 -1.21 -8.19
C VAL A 22 -25.81 -0.60 -7.64
N ILE A 23 -25.16 0.29 -8.39
CA ILE A 23 -23.93 0.99 -7.98
C ILE A 23 -24.12 1.67 -6.63
N GLU A 24 -25.16 2.51 -6.48
CA GLU A 24 -25.43 3.24 -5.24
C GLU A 24 -25.67 2.32 -4.04
N LYS A 25 -26.26 1.15 -4.27
CA LYS A 25 -26.52 0.16 -3.22
C LYS A 25 -25.26 -0.61 -2.81
N GLU A 26 -24.41 -0.95 -3.79
CA GLU A 26 -23.28 -1.86 -3.57
C GLU A 26 -21.96 -1.14 -3.29
N ARG A 27 -21.83 0.17 -3.58
CA ARG A 27 -20.57 0.91 -3.42
C ARG A 27 -19.90 0.72 -2.06
N TRP A 28 -20.69 0.75 -0.98
CA TRP A 28 -20.17 0.59 0.38
C TRP A 28 -19.72 -0.84 0.67
N ASN A 29 -20.41 -1.83 0.11
CA ASN A 29 -20.04 -3.24 0.24
C ASN A 29 -18.76 -3.54 -0.55
N ILE A 30 -18.64 -2.99 -1.75
CA ILE A 30 -17.46 -3.14 -2.61
C ILE A 30 -16.24 -2.50 -1.94
N MET A 31 -16.38 -1.26 -1.47
CA MET A 31 -15.34 -0.58 -0.70
C MET A 31 -14.91 -1.41 0.51
N GLU A 32 -15.84 -1.89 1.35
CA GLU A 32 -15.49 -2.69 2.53
C GLU A 32 -14.76 -3.98 2.15
N GLN A 33 -15.22 -4.71 1.13
CA GLN A 33 -14.61 -5.96 0.69
C GLN A 33 -13.21 -5.77 0.08
N CYS A 34 -13.03 -4.77 -0.78
CA CYS A 34 -11.72 -4.46 -1.35
C CYS A 34 -10.74 -4.05 -0.24
N MET A 35 -11.16 -3.18 0.68
CA MET A 35 -10.31 -2.75 1.78
C MET A 35 -10.00 -3.85 2.79
N ASP A 36 -10.92 -4.80 3.01
CA ASP A 36 -10.66 -6.00 3.82
C ASP A 36 -9.60 -6.90 3.18
N CYS A 37 -9.59 -7.01 1.84
CA CYS A 37 -8.56 -7.77 1.13
C CYS A 37 -7.18 -7.12 1.27
N TYR A 38 -7.09 -5.81 1.04
CA TYR A 38 -5.81 -5.08 1.04
C TYR A 38 -5.31 -4.71 2.44
N GLY A 39 -6.21 -4.65 3.43
CA GLY A 39 -5.87 -4.18 4.78
C GLY A 39 -4.79 -5.01 5.47
N SER A 40 -4.64 -6.29 5.10
CA SER A 40 -3.56 -7.14 5.61
C SER A 40 -2.18 -6.75 5.06
N ASP A 41 -2.11 -6.36 3.80
CA ASP A 41 -0.86 -5.92 3.15
C ASP A 41 -0.40 -4.56 3.70
N TYR A 42 -1.33 -3.60 3.88
CA TYR A 42 -1.03 -2.32 4.56
C TYR A 42 -0.44 -2.56 5.96
N LYS A 43 -1.10 -3.38 6.78
CA LYS A 43 -0.60 -3.72 8.13
C LYS A 43 0.77 -4.39 8.08
N GLY A 44 0.99 -5.28 7.12
CA GLY A 44 2.29 -5.93 6.92
C GLY A 44 3.40 -4.93 6.58
N SER A 45 3.15 -3.97 5.69
CA SER A 45 4.10 -2.90 5.36
C SER A 45 4.41 -2.01 6.56
N LEU A 46 3.38 -1.63 7.32
CA LEU A 46 3.50 -0.83 8.55
C LEU A 46 4.37 -1.53 9.60
N GLU A 47 4.10 -2.81 9.89
CA GLU A 47 4.87 -3.59 10.87
C GLU A 47 6.35 -3.73 10.48
N ARG A 48 6.63 -3.91 9.19
CA ARG A 48 8.01 -3.99 8.69
C ARG A 48 8.74 -2.67 8.75
N PHE A 49 8.04 -1.58 8.46
CA PHE A 49 8.58 -0.24 8.59
C PHE A 49 8.87 0.10 10.05
N ASP A 50 7.93 -0.18 10.95
CA ASP A 50 8.07 0.00 12.39
C ASP A 50 9.31 -0.74 12.93
N THR A 51 9.49 -1.99 12.50
CA THR A 51 10.68 -2.78 12.84
C THR A 51 11.98 -2.15 12.31
N LEU A 52 11.97 -1.66 11.07
CA LEU A 52 13.14 -1.06 10.42
C LEU A 52 13.54 0.27 11.08
N MET A 53 12.56 1.11 11.38
CA MET A 53 12.77 2.45 11.92
C MET A 53 12.90 2.48 13.45
N GLY A 54 12.57 1.37 14.12
CA GLY A 54 12.51 1.33 15.58
C GLY A 54 11.35 2.19 16.11
N THR A 55 10.22 2.15 15.43
CA THR A 55 9.00 2.89 15.77
C THR A 55 7.86 1.93 16.02
N GLU A 56 6.74 2.44 16.54
CA GLU A 56 5.51 1.67 16.70
C GLU A 56 4.33 2.61 16.50
N ALA A 57 3.55 2.37 15.46
CA ALA A 57 2.26 3.03 15.27
C ALA A 57 1.20 2.38 16.17
N TYR A 58 0.41 3.20 16.86
CA TYR A 58 -0.64 2.73 17.77
C TYR A 58 -1.86 3.65 17.73
N GLU A 59 -3.01 3.14 18.18
CA GLU A 59 -4.28 3.89 18.23
C GLU A 59 -4.63 4.61 16.90
N TYR A 60 -4.25 4.02 15.77
CA TYR A 60 -4.58 4.57 14.45
C TYR A 60 -5.96 4.10 13.99
N ARG A 61 -6.61 4.95 13.20
CA ARG A 61 -7.85 4.65 12.48
C ARG A 61 -7.72 5.17 11.06
N VAL A 62 -8.18 4.38 10.11
CA VAL A 62 -8.29 4.75 8.70
C VAL A 62 -9.60 4.20 8.16
N ASP A 63 -10.37 5.07 7.54
CA ASP A 63 -11.59 4.71 6.81
C ASP A 63 -11.94 5.80 5.79
N TYR A 64 -13.09 5.66 5.14
CA TYR A 64 -13.61 6.62 4.18
C TYR A 64 -13.80 8.04 4.76
N CYS A 65 -14.02 8.21 6.07
CA CYS A 65 -14.20 9.54 6.65
C CYS A 65 -12.87 10.24 6.96
N GLY A 66 -11.74 9.53 6.93
CA GLY A 66 -10.43 10.10 7.17
C GLY A 66 -9.48 9.12 7.85
N TYR A 67 -8.34 9.67 8.28
CA TYR A 67 -7.33 8.92 9.01
C TYR A 67 -6.81 9.71 10.21
N ASN A 68 -6.37 8.97 11.22
CA ASN A 68 -5.57 9.47 12.32
C ASN A 68 -4.59 8.39 12.78
N PHE A 69 -3.49 8.80 13.40
CA PHE A 69 -2.51 7.87 13.94
C PHE A 69 -1.76 8.52 15.09
N ASN A 70 -1.30 7.67 16.02
CA ASN A 70 -0.25 8.01 16.96
C ASN A 70 0.92 7.08 16.70
N TYR A 71 2.11 7.50 17.09
CA TYR A 71 3.30 6.65 17.07
C TYR A 71 4.24 7.02 18.19
N LYS A 72 5.18 6.12 18.46
CA LYS A 72 6.31 6.37 19.36
C LYS A 72 7.59 5.91 18.70
N ILE A 73 8.67 6.62 19.00
CA ILE A 73 10.02 6.26 18.60
C ILE A 73 10.67 5.52 19.77
N ASN A 74 11.28 4.37 19.49
CA ASN A 74 12.02 3.64 20.50
C ASN A 74 13.25 4.44 20.94
N ASN A 75 13.27 4.90 22.19
CA ASN A 75 14.32 5.76 22.72
C ASN A 75 15.59 4.97 23.13
N MET A 76 15.96 3.96 22.35
CA MET A 76 17.21 3.24 22.55
C MET A 76 18.38 4.09 22.07
N VAL A 77 19.49 4.02 22.82
CA VAL A 77 20.73 4.70 22.47
C VAL A 77 21.24 4.20 21.11
N ILE A 78 21.42 5.14 20.18
CA ILE A 78 21.92 4.87 18.83
C ILE A 78 23.42 4.70 18.85
N TYR A 79 24.11 5.49 19.67
CA TYR A 79 25.55 5.38 19.88
C TYR A 79 25.90 5.66 21.33
N VAL A 80 26.59 4.70 21.96
CA VAL A 80 27.13 4.84 23.31
C VAL A 80 28.54 5.41 23.21
N ASN A 81 28.77 6.54 23.84
CA ASN A 81 30.09 7.12 23.96
C ASN A 81 30.92 6.32 24.97
N PRO A 82 32.12 5.84 24.61
CA PRO A 82 32.91 4.97 25.47
C PRO A 82 33.46 5.63 26.74
N ILE A 83 33.39 6.98 26.83
CA ILE A 83 34.03 7.75 27.90
C ILE A 83 33.01 8.60 28.67
N ASN A 84 31.94 9.07 28.02
CA ASN A 84 30.99 10.00 28.65
C ASN A 84 29.56 9.77 28.15
N SER A 85 28.71 9.19 28.98
CA SER A 85 27.30 8.91 28.68
C SER A 85 26.47 10.16 28.34
N ASN A 86 26.90 11.36 28.75
CA ASN A 86 26.23 12.61 28.34
C ASN A 86 26.49 12.98 26.87
N LYS A 87 27.30 12.18 26.16
CA LYS A 87 27.56 12.29 24.72
C LYS A 87 27.03 11.08 23.95
N ASP A 88 26.18 10.30 24.59
CA ASP A 88 25.40 9.27 23.90
C ASP A 88 24.46 9.97 22.90
N ILE A 89 24.19 9.31 21.78
CA ILE A 89 23.30 9.83 20.75
C ILE A 89 22.00 9.06 20.82
N TYR A 90 20.90 9.78 20.95
CA TYR A 90 19.53 9.28 20.96
C TYR A 90 18.82 9.64 19.66
N PRO A 91 17.65 9.03 19.37
CA PRO A 91 16.85 9.40 18.21
C PRO A 91 16.51 10.90 18.13
N GLU A 92 16.26 11.54 19.28
CA GLU A 92 15.99 12.99 19.39
C GLU A 92 17.17 13.88 18.96
N ASP A 93 18.40 13.36 19.02
CA ASP A 93 19.60 14.08 18.59
C ASP A 93 19.82 14.02 17.07
N LEU A 94 19.09 13.16 16.36
CA LEU A 94 19.27 12.95 14.93
C LEU A 94 18.64 14.07 14.11
N CYS A 95 19.45 15.08 13.78
CA CYS A 95 19.08 16.15 12.85
C CYS A 95 20.16 16.42 11.80
N GLY A 96 19.75 17.07 10.70
CA GLY A 96 20.64 17.55 9.64
C GLY A 96 21.64 16.47 9.14
N LYS A 97 22.95 16.77 9.22
CA LYS A 97 24.01 15.86 8.76
C LYS A 97 24.08 14.54 9.53
N LEU A 98 23.69 14.55 10.81
CA LEU A 98 23.73 13.35 11.63
C LEU A 98 22.59 12.40 11.24
N LEU A 99 21.39 12.94 10.99
CA LEU A 99 20.26 12.21 10.43
C LEU A 99 20.63 11.56 9.09
N PHE A 100 21.20 12.32 8.14
CA PHE A 100 21.64 11.76 6.86
C PHE A 100 22.59 10.57 7.03
N ARG A 101 23.58 10.70 7.93
CA ARG A 101 24.52 9.59 8.22
C ARG A 101 23.81 8.38 8.81
N TYR A 102 22.85 8.59 9.70
CA TYR A 102 22.05 7.53 10.28
C TYR A 102 21.25 6.79 9.20
N ILE A 103 20.51 7.52 8.36
CA ILE A 103 19.72 6.94 7.25
C ILE A 103 20.63 6.18 6.29
N ASN A 104 21.74 6.79 5.84
CA ASN A 104 22.70 6.17 4.92
C ASN A 104 23.25 4.84 5.42
N ASN A 105 23.56 4.76 6.72
CA ASN A 105 24.27 3.60 7.27
C ASN A 105 23.33 2.51 7.78
N ASN A 106 22.13 2.87 8.27
CA ASN A 106 21.24 1.95 8.96
C ASN A 106 19.95 1.65 8.20
N ILE A 107 19.52 2.52 7.28
CA ILE A 107 18.24 2.37 6.58
C ILE A 107 18.47 2.04 5.10
N MET A 108 19.30 2.82 4.39
CA MET A 108 19.56 2.63 2.96
C MET A 108 20.00 1.19 2.57
N PRO A 109 20.81 0.47 3.37
CA PRO A 109 21.18 -0.90 3.04
C PRO A 109 20.01 -1.89 3.00
N HIS A 110 18.89 -1.57 3.68
CA HIS A 110 17.69 -2.41 3.71
C HIS A 110 16.72 -2.09 2.57
N ILE A 111 16.75 -0.87 2.03
CA ILE A 111 15.82 -0.42 0.98
C ILE A 111 16.43 -0.36 -0.42
N THR A 112 17.76 -0.46 -0.52
CA THR A 112 18.45 -0.47 -1.82
C THR A 112 18.84 -1.87 -2.25
N LYS A 113 18.71 -2.15 -3.55
CA LYS A 113 19.16 -3.40 -4.17
C LYS A 113 20.11 -3.11 -5.33
N GLY A 114 20.98 -4.06 -5.62
CA GLY A 114 21.86 -3.97 -6.77
C GLY A 114 21.09 -3.81 -8.08
N LYS A 115 21.51 -2.89 -8.96
CA LYS A 115 20.91 -2.73 -10.29
C LYS A 115 20.87 -4.05 -11.04
N TYR A 116 19.69 -4.42 -11.54
CA TYR A 116 19.49 -5.65 -12.29
C TYR A 116 19.99 -5.50 -13.73
N TYR A 117 20.78 -6.46 -14.18
CA TYR A 117 21.21 -6.58 -15.58
C TYR A 117 20.82 -7.96 -16.09
N SER A 118 20.12 -8.00 -17.21
CA SER A 118 19.86 -9.25 -17.93
C SER A 118 20.32 -9.14 -19.39
N THR A 119 20.81 -10.25 -19.92
CA THR A 119 21.11 -10.40 -21.34
C THR A 119 20.44 -11.68 -21.83
N GLY A 120 19.57 -11.55 -22.83
CA GLY A 120 18.90 -12.68 -23.47
C GLY A 120 19.58 -13.05 -24.79
N LYS A 121 19.70 -14.35 -25.07
CA LYS A 121 20.07 -14.87 -26.40
C LYS A 121 19.12 -15.99 -26.79
N TYR A 122 18.64 -15.97 -28.03
CA TYR A 122 17.84 -17.06 -28.58
C TYR A 122 18.78 -18.12 -29.17
N ILE A 123 18.73 -19.34 -28.63
CA ILE A 123 19.59 -20.46 -29.04
C ILE A 123 18.72 -21.72 -29.08
N ASP A 124 18.76 -22.46 -30.19
CA ASP A 124 18.05 -23.74 -30.40
C ASP A 124 16.55 -23.70 -30.05
N GLY A 125 15.85 -22.65 -30.51
CA GLY A 125 14.41 -22.51 -30.31
C GLY A 125 13.99 -22.01 -28.91
N LYS A 126 14.94 -21.73 -28.02
CA LYS A 126 14.68 -21.24 -26.65
C LYS A 126 15.43 -19.95 -26.33
N TYR A 127 14.77 -19.03 -25.64
CA TYR A 127 15.43 -17.88 -25.04
C TYR A 127 16.22 -18.31 -23.80
N ASN A 128 17.51 -17.98 -23.78
CA ASN A 128 18.40 -18.18 -22.65
C ASN A 128 18.74 -16.82 -22.05
N TYR A 129 18.46 -16.65 -20.76
CA TYR A 129 18.74 -15.40 -20.04
C TYR A 129 19.91 -15.59 -19.07
N LYS A 130 20.84 -14.64 -19.07
CA LYS A 130 21.84 -14.47 -18.00
C LYS A 130 21.51 -13.20 -17.25
N CYS A 131 21.27 -13.32 -15.95
CA CYS A 131 20.96 -12.20 -15.07
C CYS A 131 22.01 -12.01 -13.97
N ARG A 132 22.18 -10.77 -13.50
CA ARG A 132 23.01 -10.43 -12.34
C ARG A 132 22.53 -9.12 -11.69
N HIS A 133 22.80 -8.96 -10.41
CA HIS A 133 22.65 -7.68 -9.70
C HIS A 133 24.00 -7.01 -9.49
N SER A 134 24.05 -5.69 -9.62
CA SER A 134 25.25 -4.90 -9.30
C SER A 134 25.57 -4.98 -7.81
N ARG A 135 26.86 -4.96 -7.46
CA ARG A 135 27.30 -4.81 -6.06
C ARG A 135 27.68 -3.36 -5.70
N VAL A 136 27.65 -2.47 -6.69
CA VAL A 136 28.17 -1.09 -6.56
C VAL A 136 27.14 -0.06 -7.00
N MET A 137 26.40 -0.33 -8.08
CA MET A 137 25.28 0.51 -8.51
C MET A 137 24.02 0.02 -7.80
N LEU A 138 23.70 0.65 -6.68
CA LEU A 138 22.48 0.37 -5.93
C LEU A 138 21.34 1.23 -6.49
N GLU A 139 20.14 0.66 -6.55
CA GLU A 139 18.91 1.32 -6.94
C GLU A 139 17.82 0.95 -5.92
N TYR A 140 16.89 1.87 -5.68
CA TYR A 140 15.67 1.65 -4.90
C TYR A 140 14.44 1.57 -5.83
N LYS A 141 14.63 1.22 -7.12
CA LYS A 141 13.55 1.06 -8.13
C LYS A 141 12.56 -0.05 -7.81
N ASP A 142 12.98 -1.00 -6.99
CA ASP A 142 12.07 -1.97 -6.40
C ASP A 142 11.38 -1.21 -5.26
N ASN A 143 10.30 -0.48 -5.61
CA ASN A 143 9.58 0.43 -4.72
C ASN A 143 9.02 -0.26 -3.45
N CYS A 144 9.13 -1.59 -3.38
CA CYS A 144 8.54 -2.45 -2.36
C CYS A 144 9.57 -3.34 -1.64
N PRO A 145 10.62 -2.78 -1.00
CA PRO A 145 11.71 -3.59 -0.47
C PRO A 145 11.42 -4.27 0.88
N LEU A 146 10.31 -3.95 1.56
CA LEU A 146 10.03 -4.45 2.91
C LEU A 146 9.22 -5.75 2.88
N THR A 147 8.10 -5.72 2.17
CA THR A 147 7.13 -6.82 2.05
C THR A 147 6.99 -7.30 0.60
N GLY A 148 7.28 -6.43 -0.37
CA GLY A 148 6.94 -6.65 -1.78
C GLY A 148 5.60 -6.05 -2.19
N ALA A 149 4.80 -5.54 -1.24
CA ALA A 149 3.56 -4.81 -1.50
C ALA A 149 3.84 -3.36 -1.91
N CYS A 150 3.03 -2.81 -2.82
CA CYS A 150 3.15 -1.42 -3.26
C CYS A 150 3.11 -0.40 -2.12
N TYR A 151 2.49 -0.74 -0.98
CA TYR A 151 2.33 0.15 0.16
C TYR A 151 3.63 0.49 0.89
N ASP A 152 4.64 -0.37 0.78
CA ASP A 152 6.01 -0.09 1.23
C ASP A 152 6.52 1.25 0.66
N PHE A 153 6.16 1.56 -0.58
CA PHE A 153 6.59 2.77 -1.26
C PHE A 153 6.14 4.02 -0.52
N TYR A 154 4.90 4.06 -0.04
CA TYR A 154 4.35 5.26 0.61
C TYR A 154 5.05 5.57 1.94
N LEU A 155 5.47 4.53 2.67
CA LEU A 155 6.28 4.68 3.88
C LEU A 155 7.71 5.11 3.57
N LEU A 156 8.31 4.59 2.50
CA LEU A 156 9.72 4.81 2.18
C LEU A 156 9.98 6.04 1.31
N LYS A 157 8.96 6.54 0.61
CA LYS A 157 9.10 7.68 -0.30
C LYS A 157 9.67 8.91 0.42
N PRO A 158 9.19 9.32 1.61
CA PRO A 158 9.79 10.46 2.31
C PRO A 158 11.26 10.23 2.70
N ILE A 159 11.65 8.99 3.05
CA ILE A 159 13.05 8.63 3.32
C ILE A 159 13.92 8.77 2.06
N ILE A 160 13.43 8.30 0.91
CA ILE A 160 14.12 8.39 -0.37
C ILE A 160 14.26 9.86 -0.81
N ASP A 161 13.15 10.60 -0.77
CA ASP A 161 13.12 12.02 -1.13
C ASP A 161 14.07 12.83 -0.23
N TYR A 162 14.03 12.57 1.09
CA TYR A 162 15.00 13.14 2.04
C TYR A 162 16.42 12.75 1.69
N TYR A 163 16.72 11.46 1.45
CA TYR A 163 18.08 11.01 1.17
C TYR A 163 18.68 11.68 -0.08
N ASP A 164 17.88 11.81 -1.15
CA ASP A 164 18.32 12.41 -2.41
C ASP A 164 18.49 13.93 -2.31
N THR A 165 17.75 14.58 -1.42
CA THR A 165 17.72 16.05 -1.29
C THR A 165 18.06 16.56 0.10
N TRP A 166 18.72 15.78 0.96
CA TRP A 166 18.91 16.09 2.39
C TRP A 166 19.56 17.46 2.64
N CYS A 167 20.40 17.92 1.71
CA CYS A 167 21.07 19.21 1.77
C CYS A 167 20.13 20.42 1.57
N THR A 168 18.88 20.21 1.15
CA THR A 168 17.84 21.25 1.04
C THR A 168 16.97 21.36 2.28
N TYR A 169 17.02 20.38 3.19
CA TYR A 169 16.26 20.40 4.43
C TYR A 169 16.91 21.33 5.47
N PRO A 170 16.12 21.96 6.35
CA PRO A 170 16.64 22.74 7.47
C PRO A 170 17.60 21.93 8.37
N GLU A 171 18.60 22.57 8.97
CA GLU A 171 19.56 21.87 9.85
C GLU A 171 18.88 21.25 11.09
N ASN A 172 17.77 21.83 11.55
CA ASN A 172 16.98 21.33 12.66
C ASN A 172 15.94 20.28 12.25
N PHE A 173 15.85 19.92 10.96
CA PHE A 173 14.99 18.83 10.51
C PHE A 173 15.46 17.52 11.15
N SER A 174 14.56 16.87 11.87
CA SER A 174 14.84 15.76 12.77
C SER A 174 14.37 14.41 12.22
N LEU A 175 14.79 13.32 12.87
CA LEU A 175 14.26 11.99 12.59
C LEU A 175 12.74 11.93 12.83
N GLU A 176 12.24 12.61 13.85
CA GLU A 176 10.80 12.67 14.17
C GLU A 176 10.01 13.33 13.03
N ASP A 177 10.49 14.46 12.50
CA ASP A 177 9.86 15.12 11.34
C ASP A 177 9.80 14.21 10.11
N LEU A 178 10.84 13.38 9.90
CA LEU A 178 10.89 12.43 8.79
C LEU A 178 9.92 11.26 9.00
N ILE A 179 9.86 10.71 10.21
CA ILE A 179 8.94 9.61 10.57
C ILE A 179 7.48 10.07 10.44
N GLU A 180 7.17 11.27 10.92
CA GLU A 180 5.85 11.88 10.77
C GLU A 180 5.43 11.92 9.29
N GLN A 181 6.32 12.36 8.39
CA GLN A 181 6.04 12.37 6.95
C GLN A 181 5.82 10.97 6.37
N CYS A 182 6.54 9.96 6.87
CA CYS A 182 6.36 8.57 6.43
C CYS A 182 4.98 8.05 6.82
N TYR A 183 4.58 8.24 8.08
CA TYR A 183 3.25 7.82 8.53
C TYR A 183 2.13 8.62 7.87
N ASP A 184 2.24 9.95 7.79
CA ASP A 184 1.23 10.77 7.13
C ASP A 184 1.05 10.35 5.66
N SER A 185 2.14 10.20 4.91
CA SER A 185 2.06 9.73 3.52
C SER A 185 1.38 8.37 3.41
N PHE A 186 1.68 7.44 4.32
CA PHE A 186 1.12 6.10 4.30
C PHE A 186 -0.38 6.06 4.66
N PHE A 187 -0.77 6.68 5.78
CA PHE A 187 -2.16 6.69 6.23
C PHE A 187 -3.04 7.53 5.31
N LYS A 188 -2.50 8.61 4.74
CA LYS A 188 -3.17 9.38 3.70
C LYS A 188 -3.49 8.53 2.48
N THR A 189 -2.51 7.81 1.94
CA THR A 189 -2.77 6.96 0.77
C THR A 189 -3.68 5.78 1.08
N TRP A 190 -3.62 5.23 2.30
CA TRP A 190 -4.60 4.22 2.71
C TRP A 190 -6.02 4.80 2.77
N HIS A 191 -6.19 6.03 3.25
CA HIS A 191 -7.47 6.73 3.20
C HIS A 191 -7.94 7.03 1.76
N GLU A 192 -7.05 7.51 0.90
CA GLU A 192 -7.34 7.76 -0.53
C GLU A 192 -7.80 6.47 -1.24
N GLU A 193 -7.34 5.29 -0.81
CA GLU A 193 -7.81 4.00 -1.33
C GLU A 193 -9.27 3.71 -0.91
N TYR A 194 -9.67 4.07 0.32
CA TYR A 194 -11.09 4.01 0.71
C TYR A 194 -11.95 4.93 -0.16
N GLU A 195 -11.48 6.14 -0.44
CA GLU A 195 -12.18 7.09 -1.32
C GLU A 195 -12.30 6.53 -2.73
N TYR A 196 -11.22 5.95 -3.28
CA TYR A 196 -11.23 5.33 -4.60
C TYR A 196 -12.32 4.26 -4.74
N TRP A 197 -12.35 3.28 -3.83
CA TRP A 197 -13.32 2.19 -3.93
C TRP A 197 -14.76 2.61 -3.63
N ALA A 198 -14.96 3.71 -2.91
CA ALA A 198 -16.28 4.27 -2.68
C ALA A 198 -16.75 5.15 -3.84
N ASP A 199 -15.92 6.06 -4.33
CA ASP A 199 -16.30 7.19 -5.18
C ASP A 199 -16.03 6.98 -6.67
N ASP A 200 -15.08 6.11 -7.04
CA ASP A 200 -14.77 5.85 -8.44
C ASP A 200 -15.80 4.89 -9.05
N GLU A 201 -16.72 5.45 -9.85
CA GLU A 201 -17.78 4.68 -10.50
C GLU A 201 -17.23 3.64 -11.48
N ASP A 202 -16.12 3.92 -12.17
CA ASP A 202 -15.52 2.99 -13.12
C ASP A 202 -14.91 1.78 -12.38
N ALA A 203 -14.26 2.00 -11.24
CA ALA A 203 -13.77 0.94 -10.36
C ALA A 203 -14.92 0.06 -9.83
N ILE A 204 -16.01 0.69 -9.38
CA ILE A 204 -17.20 -0.04 -8.92
C ILE A 204 -17.82 -0.87 -10.04
N ARG A 205 -17.92 -0.31 -11.25
CA ARG A 205 -18.43 -1.02 -12.42
C ARG A 205 -17.54 -2.21 -12.77
N GLU A 206 -16.22 -2.07 -12.67
CA GLU A 206 -15.28 -3.17 -12.88
C GLU A 206 -15.49 -4.30 -11.88
N GLU A 207 -15.68 -4.00 -10.60
CA GLU A 207 -16.00 -5.00 -9.55
C GLU A 207 -17.40 -5.62 -9.70
N LEU A 208 -18.37 -4.90 -10.30
CA LEU A 208 -19.70 -5.45 -10.59
C LEU A 208 -19.72 -6.31 -11.85
N HIS A 209 -18.85 -6.02 -12.82
CA HIS A 209 -18.72 -6.75 -14.07
C HIS A 209 -17.79 -7.98 -13.91
N HIS A 210 -16.74 -7.87 -13.11
CA HIS A 210 -15.70 -8.87 -12.91
C HIS A 210 -15.56 -9.24 -11.43
N ASN A 211 -14.57 -10.07 -11.09
CA ASN A 211 -14.18 -10.36 -9.72
C ASN A 211 -15.31 -10.97 -8.86
N GLN A 212 -15.64 -10.34 -7.73
CA GLN A 212 -16.47 -10.97 -6.69
C GLN A 212 -17.97 -11.00 -7.05
N TYR A 213 -18.37 -10.27 -8.09
CA TYR A 213 -19.77 -10.12 -8.50
C TYR A 213 -20.06 -10.68 -9.90
N GLU A 214 -19.06 -11.25 -10.60
CA GLU A 214 -19.16 -11.71 -12.00
C GLU A 214 -20.37 -12.64 -12.27
N ASP A 215 -20.70 -13.49 -11.30
CA ASP A 215 -21.80 -14.46 -11.39
C ASP A 215 -23.13 -13.97 -10.79
N ARG A 216 -23.21 -12.73 -10.29
CA ARG A 216 -24.46 -12.19 -9.73
C ARG A 216 -25.46 -11.90 -10.83
N LEU A 217 -26.71 -12.27 -10.54
CA LEU A 217 -27.85 -12.02 -11.40
C LEU A 217 -28.82 -11.05 -10.73
N TYR A 218 -29.47 -10.24 -11.55
CA TYR A 218 -30.36 -9.17 -11.14
C TYR A 218 -31.72 -9.33 -11.80
N TYR A 219 -32.77 -8.88 -11.12
CA TYR A 219 -34.04 -8.58 -11.75
C TYR A 219 -33.92 -7.30 -12.60
N GLU A 220 -34.85 -7.10 -13.54
CA GLU A 220 -34.88 -5.93 -14.43
C GLU A 220 -34.80 -4.58 -13.68
N ASN A 221 -35.29 -4.52 -12.44
CA ASN A 221 -35.26 -3.33 -11.60
C ASN A 221 -33.96 -3.14 -10.79
N GLY A 222 -32.93 -3.96 -11.03
CA GLY A 222 -31.63 -3.94 -10.35
C GLY A 222 -31.62 -4.56 -8.95
N ASP A 223 -32.65 -5.30 -8.54
CA ASP A 223 -32.60 -6.04 -7.27
C ASP A 223 -31.87 -7.39 -7.47
N VAL A 224 -31.00 -7.75 -6.52
CA VAL A 224 -30.16 -8.97 -6.60
C VAL A 224 -31.03 -10.23 -6.46
N TYR A 225 -30.76 -11.23 -7.31
CA TYR A 225 -31.34 -12.56 -7.20
C TYR A 225 -30.55 -13.43 -6.20
N VAL A 226 -31.26 -14.03 -5.24
CA VAL A 226 -30.67 -14.86 -4.16
C VAL A 226 -31.24 -16.29 -4.12
N GLY A 227 -31.98 -16.69 -5.16
CA GLY A 227 -32.60 -18.01 -5.23
C GLY A 227 -31.65 -19.10 -5.78
N PRO A 228 -31.98 -20.39 -5.59
CA PRO A 228 -31.24 -21.47 -6.21
C PRO A 228 -31.47 -21.45 -7.72
N LEU A 229 -30.38 -21.28 -8.48
CA LEU A 229 -30.33 -21.61 -9.91
C LEU A 229 -30.36 -23.14 -10.00
N ASN A 230 -31.55 -23.74 -9.95
CA ASN A 230 -31.66 -25.19 -10.18
C ASN A 230 -30.97 -25.52 -11.49
N GLU A 231 -30.08 -26.53 -11.43
CA GLU A 231 -29.19 -27.00 -12.50
C GLU A 231 -29.84 -26.83 -13.88
N ILE A 232 -29.32 -25.85 -14.62
CA ILE A 232 -29.62 -25.66 -16.03
C ILE A 232 -28.95 -26.86 -16.74
N ALA A 233 -29.74 -27.90 -16.98
CA ALA A 233 -29.38 -29.03 -17.84
C ALA A 233 -29.47 -28.64 -19.32
#